data_AF-A0A6G1QU96-F1
#
_entry.id   AF-A0A6G1QU96-F1
#
_cell.length_a   1.000
_cell.length_b   1.000
_cell.length_c   1.000
_cell.angle_alpha   90.00
_cell.angle_beta   90.00
_cell.angle_gamma   90.00
#
_symmetry.space_group_name_H-M   'P 1'
#
loop_
_entity.id
_entity.type
_entity.pdbx_description
1 polymer ?
#
loop_
_entity_poly.entity_id
_entity_poly.type
_entity_poly.pdbx_seq_one_letter_code
_entity_poly.pdbx_strand_id
1 'polypeptide(L)'
;MVQLHVKRGDESQFLFNTTVDAPLETVIQQITAIYNGRLKVDRLCSEVPELADHGITLPPNMQGLTEEQVVELKLKDEWEDKCVPSGGPKQVQANVCVTMEMVKEAMDQLRGAVMIVYPMGLPPHDPIRMEFEDREDLSGTQASLQVITEDECQLWWAAKEMQRGKKLRDYIGQNDKTKIVVKIQKKGQGAPAREPLITDEQQKQMMMYYYRRQEELKVKKG
;
A
#
# COMPACT_ATOMS: atom_id res chain seq x y z
N MET A 1 -3.30 -25.52 3.30
CA MET A 1 -2.89 -24.25 2.67
C MET A 1 -2.42 -23.25 3.72
N VAL A 2 -1.19 -22.76 3.59
CA VAL A 2 -0.53 -21.89 4.56
C VAL A 2 -0.96 -20.45 4.28
N GLN A 3 -1.34 -19.72 5.33
CA GLN A 3 -1.67 -18.31 5.23
C GLN A 3 -0.54 -17.47 5.84
N LEU A 4 0.05 -16.61 5.04
CA LEU A 4 1.05 -15.63 5.44
C LEU A 4 0.35 -14.30 5.73
N HIS A 5 0.38 -13.85 6.97
CA HIS A 5 0.00 -12.51 7.34
C HIS A 5 1.21 -11.59 7.18
N VAL A 6 1.22 -10.84 6.07
CA VAL A 6 2.30 -9.93 5.72
C VAL A 6 2.14 -8.64 6.50
N LYS A 7 3.20 -8.22 7.17
CA LYS A 7 3.29 -6.98 7.95
C LYS A 7 4.51 -6.16 7.55
N ARG A 8 4.46 -4.84 7.73
CA ARG A 8 5.63 -3.95 7.67
C ARG A 8 5.73 -3.21 8.99
N GLY A 9 6.85 -3.37 9.71
CA GLY A 9 6.92 -2.92 11.10
C GLY A 9 5.85 -3.63 11.94
N ASP A 10 4.89 -2.88 12.48
CA ASP A 10 3.75 -3.40 13.24
C ASP A 10 2.42 -3.31 12.46
N GLU A 11 2.44 -2.69 11.27
CA GLU A 11 1.27 -2.51 10.44
C GLU A 11 0.92 -3.78 9.66
N SER A 12 -0.35 -4.16 9.74
CA SER A 12 -0.94 -5.24 8.95
C SER A 12 -1.14 -4.81 7.51
N GLN A 13 -0.50 -5.51 6.58
CA GLN A 13 -0.59 -5.20 5.16
C GLN A 13 -1.68 -6.04 4.50
N PHE A 14 -1.46 -7.35 4.34
CA PHE A 14 -2.42 -8.25 3.70
C PHE A 14 -2.21 -9.71 4.12
N LEU A 15 -3.15 -10.57 3.74
CA LEU A 15 -3.05 -12.01 3.87
C LEU A 15 -2.71 -12.61 2.50
N PHE A 16 -1.71 -13.49 2.46
CA PHE A 16 -1.25 -14.17 1.26
C PHE A 16 -1.30 -15.68 1.47
N ASN A 17 -1.87 -16.41 0.52
CA ASN A 17 -2.03 -17.85 0.62
C ASN A 17 -1.00 -18.59 -0.23
N THR A 18 -0.36 -19.61 0.33
CA THR A 18 0.65 -20.42 -0.37
C THR A 18 0.73 -21.84 0.19
N THR A 19 1.66 -22.64 -0.34
CA THR A 19 1.90 -24.03 0.08
C THR A 19 3.26 -24.14 0.78
N VAL A 20 3.41 -25.16 1.64
CA VAL A 20 4.69 -25.42 2.35
C VAL A 20 5.83 -25.74 1.37
N ASP A 21 5.52 -26.31 0.20
CA ASP A 21 6.51 -26.68 -0.81
C ASP A 21 6.90 -25.53 -1.74
N ALA A 22 6.22 -24.38 -1.63
CA ALA A 22 6.53 -23.21 -2.43
C ALA A 22 7.98 -22.74 -2.18
N PRO A 23 8.76 -22.50 -3.25
CA PRO A 23 10.07 -21.86 -3.15
C PRO A 23 9.91 -20.47 -2.55
N LEU A 24 10.79 -20.10 -1.61
CA LEU A 24 10.76 -18.77 -1.01
C LEU A 24 11.02 -17.66 -2.04
N GLU A 25 11.77 -17.96 -3.09
CA GLU A 25 12.00 -17.03 -4.19
C GLU A 25 10.67 -16.60 -4.84
N THR A 26 9.82 -17.55 -5.21
CA THR A 26 8.49 -17.26 -5.78
C THR A 26 7.58 -16.56 -4.78
N VAL A 27 7.60 -16.98 -3.51
CA VAL A 27 6.80 -16.33 -2.46
C VAL A 27 7.24 -14.88 -2.25
N ILE A 28 8.53 -14.61 -2.23
CA ILE A 28 9.07 -13.26 -2.08
C ILE A 28 8.70 -12.39 -3.30
N GLN A 29 8.87 -12.90 -4.53
CA GLN A 29 8.45 -12.20 -5.74
C GLN A 29 6.97 -11.82 -5.70
N GLN A 30 6.09 -12.78 -5.41
CA GLN A 30 4.65 -12.55 -5.35
C GLN A 30 4.25 -11.57 -4.25
N ILE A 31 4.81 -11.71 -3.04
CA ILE A 31 4.54 -10.78 -1.93
C ILE A 31 5.04 -9.37 -2.26
N THR A 32 6.22 -9.24 -2.87
CA THR A 32 6.79 -7.94 -3.26
C THR A 32 5.93 -7.27 -4.32
N ALA A 33 5.50 -8.03 -5.35
CA ALA A 33 4.61 -7.53 -6.39
C ALA A 33 3.26 -7.07 -5.83
N ILE A 34 2.64 -7.85 -4.94
CA ILE A 34 1.39 -7.46 -4.27
C ILE A 34 1.61 -6.23 -3.39
N TYR A 35 2.72 -6.18 -2.64
CA TYR A 35 3.03 -5.06 -1.76
C TYR A 35 3.19 -3.75 -2.53
N ASN A 36 4.03 -3.74 -3.57
CA ASN A 36 4.24 -2.55 -4.41
C ASN A 36 2.99 -2.19 -5.22
N GLY A 37 2.26 -3.18 -5.72
CA GLY A 37 1.00 -2.96 -6.42
C GLY A 37 -0.08 -2.34 -5.52
N ARG A 38 -0.14 -2.72 -4.25
CA ARG A 38 -1.02 -2.04 -3.28
C ARG A 38 -0.59 -0.60 -3.03
N LEU A 39 0.70 -0.34 -2.87
CA LEU A 39 1.20 1.03 -2.75
C LEU A 39 0.85 1.89 -3.97
N LYS A 40 0.85 1.29 -5.17
CA LYS A 40 0.46 1.92 -6.42
C LYS A 40 -1.03 2.27 -6.46
N VAL A 41 -1.89 1.33 -6.06
CA VAL A 41 -3.33 1.57 -5.91
C VAL A 41 -3.60 2.65 -4.85
N ASP A 42 -2.89 2.64 -3.73
CA ASP A 42 -3.04 3.64 -2.66
C ASP A 42 -2.67 5.05 -3.16
N ARG A 43 -1.57 5.18 -3.93
CA ARG A 43 -1.18 6.45 -4.59
C ARG A 43 -2.26 6.92 -5.56
N LEU A 44 -2.75 6.05 -6.43
CA LEU A 44 -3.84 6.42 -7.34
C LEU A 44 -5.08 6.88 -6.57
N CYS A 45 -5.43 6.19 -5.49
CA CYS A 45 -6.56 6.60 -4.64
C CYS A 45 -6.36 7.96 -3.96
N SER A 46 -5.12 8.40 -3.71
CA SER A 46 -4.84 9.74 -3.17
C SER A 46 -4.89 10.83 -4.23
N GLU A 47 -4.51 10.53 -5.48
CA GLU A 47 -4.53 11.50 -6.59
C GLU A 47 -5.94 11.69 -7.18
N VAL A 48 -6.78 10.65 -7.18
CA VAL A 48 -8.13 10.71 -7.78
C VAL A 48 -9.02 11.83 -7.20
N PRO A 49 -9.03 12.10 -5.88
CA PRO A 49 -9.69 13.28 -5.32
C PRO A 49 -9.12 14.60 -5.83
N GLU A 50 -7.81 14.74 -5.96
CA GLU A 50 -7.19 15.97 -6.48
C GLU A 50 -7.59 16.22 -7.94
N LEU A 51 -7.59 15.16 -8.76
CA LEU A 51 -8.10 15.22 -10.13
C LEU A 51 -9.60 15.58 -10.19
N ALA A 52 -10.40 15.14 -9.21
CA ALA A 52 -11.83 15.43 -9.16
C ALA A 52 -12.13 16.88 -8.72
N ASP A 53 -11.36 17.41 -7.77
CA ASP A 53 -11.58 18.74 -7.20
C ASP A 53 -10.91 19.85 -8.02
N HIS A 54 -9.76 19.57 -8.63
CA HIS A 54 -8.92 20.56 -9.31
C HIS A 54 -8.80 20.36 -10.83
N GLY A 55 -9.22 19.21 -11.36
CA GLY A 55 -9.09 18.89 -12.79
C GLY A 55 -7.70 18.40 -13.19
N ILE A 56 -7.44 18.36 -14.49
CA ILE A 56 -6.19 17.79 -15.03
C ILE A 56 -4.96 18.63 -14.64
N THR A 57 -3.82 17.96 -14.53
CA THR A 57 -2.56 18.65 -14.27
C THR A 57 -2.19 19.56 -15.45
N LEU A 58 -1.90 20.84 -15.17
CA LEU A 58 -1.42 21.77 -16.19
C LEU A 58 -0.10 21.30 -16.81
N PRO A 59 0.15 21.61 -18.10
CA PRO A 59 1.43 21.36 -18.76
C PRO A 59 2.64 21.93 -17.98
N PRO A 60 3.83 21.29 -18.01
CA PRO A 60 5.00 21.74 -17.25
C PRO A 60 5.44 23.19 -17.52
N ASN A 61 5.18 23.71 -18.72
CA ASN A 61 5.45 25.10 -19.12
C ASN A 61 4.44 26.11 -18.57
N MET A 62 3.34 25.65 -17.97
CA MET A 62 2.27 26.46 -17.39
C MET A 62 2.16 26.29 -15.86
N GLN A 63 2.79 25.26 -15.29
CA GLN A 63 2.84 25.03 -13.85
C GLN A 63 3.61 26.15 -13.12
N GLY A 64 3.03 26.68 -12.04
CA GLY A 64 3.66 27.72 -11.21
C GLY A 64 3.57 29.15 -11.77
N LEU A 65 2.87 29.35 -12.89
CA LEU A 65 2.53 30.67 -13.42
C LEU A 65 1.17 31.14 -12.86
N THR A 66 1.02 32.46 -12.69
CA THR A 66 -0.30 33.04 -12.43
C THR A 66 -1.16 33.03 -13.70
N GLU A 67 -2.48 33.05 -13.55
CA GLU A 67 -3.42 33.14 -14.69
C GLU A 67 -3.07 34.34 -15.61
N GLU A 68 -2.64 35.45 -15.02
CA GLU A 68 -2.20 36.66 -15.74
C GLU A 68 -0.96 36.40 -16.62
N GLN A 69 0.04 35.68 -16.09
CA GLN A 69 1.25 35.32 -16.83
C GLN A 69 0.95 34.34 -17.97
N VAL A 70 0.01 33.42 -17.76
CA VAL A 70 -0.43 32.48 -18.80
C VAL A 70 -1.07 33.22 -19.98
N VAL A 71 -1.91 34.22 -19.70
CA VAL A 71 -2.55 35.07 -20.72
C VAL A 71 -1.51 35.94 -21.44
N GLU A 72 -0.58 36.54 -20.70
CA GLU A 72 0.48 37.39 -21.26
C GLU A 72 1.43 36.61 -22.17
N LEU A 73 1.80 35.38 -21.77
CA LEU A 73 2.65 34.48 -22.55
C LEU A 73 1.89 33.75 -23.67
N LYS A 74 0.57 33.95 -23.77
CA LYS A 74 -0.33 33.28 -24.74
C LYS A 74 -0.18 31.75 -24.74
N LEU A 75 0.11 31.18 -23.56
CA LEU A 75 0.22 29.74 -23.40
C LEU A 75 -1.20 29.16 -23.49
N LYS A 76 -1.38 28.15 -24.33
CA LYS A 76 -2.64 27.44 -24.48
C LYS A 76 -2.47 26.02 -23.97
N ASP A 77 -3.40 25.60 -23.11
CA ASP A 77 -3.50 24.21 -22.74
C ASP A 77 -4.17 23.42 -23.88
N GLU A 78 -3.44 22.49 -24.48
CA GLU A 78 -3.96 21.65 -25.57
C GLU A 78 -4.88 20.52 -25.08
N TRP A 79 -4.99 20.33 -23.77
CA TRP A 79 -5.73 19.26 -23.11
C TRP A 79 -6.96 19.73 -22.34
N GLU A 80 -7.04 21.01 -21.95
CA GLU A 80 -8.18 21.61 -21.25
C GLU A 80 -9.52 21.31 -21.95
N ASP A 81 -9.60 21.55 -23.27
CA ASP A 81 -10.81 21.28 -24.06
C ASP A 81 -11.08 19.78 -24.33
N LYS A 82 -10.06 18.92 -24.18
CA LYS A 82 -10.15 17.48 -24.50
C LYS A 82 -10.56 16.63 -23.31
N CYS A 83 -10.36 17.13 -22.10
CA CYS A 83 -10.52 16.40 -20.86
C CYS A 83 -11.71 16.95 -20.06
N VAL A 84 -12.94 16.64 -20.50
CA VAL A 84 -14.16 17.02 -19.79
C VAL A 84 -14.69 15.85 -18.95
N PRO A 85 -14.81 15.99 -17.62
CA PRO A 85 -15.21 14.89 -16.75
C PRO A 85 -16.68 14.47 -16.94
N SER A 86 -16.90 13.22 -17.32
CA SER A 86 -18.21 12.55 -17.32
C SER A 86 -18.42 11.81 -15.98
N GLY A 87 -19.16 12.43 -15.05
CA GLY A 87 -19.28 12.01 -13.65
C GLY A 87 -19.59 10.52 -13.41
N GLY A 88 -18.80 9.87 -12.54
CA GLY A 88 -18.91 8.45 -12.19
C GLY A 88 -19.26 8.18 -10.71
N PRO A 89 -19.82 7.01 -10.38
CA PRO A 89 -20.24 6.65 -9.02
C PRO A 89 -19.08 6.16 -8.12
N LYS A 90 -19.21 6.38 -6.80
CA LYS A 90 -18.23 5.98 -5.75
C LYS A 90 -18.60 4.62 -5.11
N GLN A 91 -17.61 3.74 -4.85
CA GLN A 91 -17.78 2.48 -4.10
C GLN A 91 -16.66 2.27 -3.05
N VAL A 92 -16.99 1.67 -1.90
CA VAL A 92 -16.11 1.49 -0.72
C VAL A 92 -16.14 0.02 -0.23
N GLN A 93 -15.02 -0.36 0.41
CA GLN A 93 -14.30 -1.65 0.52
C GLN A 93 -14.98 -2.88 1.17
N ALA A 94 -14.42 -4.06 0.85
CA ALA A 94 -14.61 -5.34 1.53
C ALA A 94 -13.27 -5.95 2.04
N ASN A 95 -13.34 -6.66 3.16
CA ASN A 95 -12.19 -7.26 3.87
C ASN A 95 -11.86 -8.67 3.33
N VAL A 96 -11.12 -8.75 2.22
CA VAL A 96 -10.84 -10.00 1.47
C VAL A 96 -9.32 -10.24 1.38
N CYS A 97 -8.90 -11.51 1.33
CA CYS A 97 -7.50 -11.89 1.10
C CYS A 97 -7.03 -11.38 -0.27
N VAL A 98 -5.95 -10.60 -0.32
CA VAL A 98 -5.50 -9.93 -1.55
C VAL A 98 -4.71 -10.90 -2.42
N THR A 99 -5.18 -11.13 -3.64
CA THR A 99 -4.43 -11.81 -4.71
C THR A 99 -3.85 -10.80 -5.68
N MET A 100 -2.85 -11.21 -6.48
CA MET A 100 -2.34 -10.36 -7.56
C MET A 100 -3.44 -10.01 -8.58
N GLU A 101 -4.41 -10.90 -8.77
CA GLU A 101 -5.58 -10.65 -9.62
C GLU A 101 -6.42 -9.51 -9.08
N MET A 102 -6.66 -9.44 -7.76
CA MET A 102 -7.40 -8.32 -7.17
C MET A 102 -6.69 -6.97 -7.33
N VAL A 103 -5.35 -6.95 -7.24
CA VAL A 103 -4.59 -5.72 -7.48
C VAL A 103 -4.72 -5.28 -8.93
N LYS A 104 -4.63 -6.22 -9.89
CA LYS A 104 -4.85 -5.94 -11.31
C LYS A 104 -6.28 -5.47 -11.59
N GLU A 105 -7.28 -6.15 -11.03
CA GLU A 105 -8.69 -5.77 -11.15
C GLU A 105 -8.95 -4.38 -10.57
N ALA A 106 -8.35 -4.03 -9.42
CA ALA A 106 -8.46 -2.69 -8.85
C ALA A 106 -7.82 -1.64 -9.77
N MET A 107 -6.66 -1.93 -10.35
CA MET A 107 -6.02 -1.06 -11.34
C MET A 107 -6.89 -0.90 -12.61
N ASP A 108 -7.49 -1.97 -13.10
CA ASP A 108 -8.37 -1.96 -14.27
C ASP A 108 -9.68 -1.20 -14.00
N GLN A 109 -10.23 -1.33 -12.79
CA GLN A 109 -11.39 -0.54 -12.34
C GLN A 109 -11.06 0.96 -12.30
N LEU A 110 -9.91 1.32 -11.72
CA LEU A 110 -9.44 2.71 -11.69
C LEU A 110 -9.21 3.25 -13.10
N ARG A 111 -8.59 2.46 -13.99
CA ARG A 111 -8.37 2.83 -15.39
C ARG A 111 -9.69 3.01 -16.14
N GLY A 112 -10.65 2.10 -15.92
CA GLY A 112 -11.99 2.19 -16.48
C GLY A 112 -12.75 3.43 -15.98
N ALA A 113 -12.66 3.73 -14.68
CA ALA A 113 -13.26 4.94 -14.12
C ALA A 113 -12.66 6.21 -14.73
N VAL A 114 -11.33 6.28 -14.86
CA VAL A 114 -10.65 7.39 -15.53
C VAL A 114 -11.05 7.49 -17.00
N MET A 115 -11.22 6.38 -17.72
CA MET A 115 -11.66 6.38 -19.12
C MET A 115 -13.12 6.81 -19.29
N ILE A 116 -14.00 6.52 -18.32
CA ILE A 116 -15.39 7.00 -18.33
C ILE A 116 -15.43 8.51 -18.12
N VAL A 117 -14.66 9.01 -17.15
CA VAL A 117 -14.61 10.43 -16.83
C VAL A 117 -13.86 11.20 -17.92
N TYR A 118 -12.76 10.66 -18.44
CA TYR A 118 -11.90 11.25 -19.46
C TYR A 118 -11.74 10.30 -20.67
N PRO A 119 -12.70 10.28 -21.62
CA PRO A 119 -12.70 9.35 -22.76
C PRO A 119 -11.49 9.47 -23.69
N MET A 120 -10.89 10.66 -23.77
CA MET A 120 -9.69 10.93 -24.56
C MET A 120 -8.39 10.64 -23.78
N GLY A 121 -8.50 10.11 -22.56
CA GLY A 121 -7.39 9.88 -21.64
C GLY A 121 -6.96 11.14 -20.89
N LEU A 122 -6.00 10.96 -19.99
CA LEU A 122 -5.35 12.06 -19.26
C LEU A 122 -4.08 12.53 -20.00
N PRO A 123 -3.60 13.76 -19.75
CA PRO A 123 -2.35 14.24 -20.31
C PRO A 123 -1.15 13.33 -19.93
N PRO A 124 -0.12 13.20 -20.79
CA PRO A 124 1.02 12.30 -20.57
C PRO A 124 1.86 12.66 -19.33
N HIS A 125 1.80 13.91 -18.87
CA HIS A 125 2.46 14.42 -17.67
C HIS A 125 1.59 14.35 -16.42
N ASP A 126 0.36 13.86 -16.52
CA ASP A 126 -0.54 13.74 -15.37
C ASP A 126 -0.10 12.57 -14.46
N PRO A 127 -0.02 12.78 -13.13
CA PRO A 127 0.45 11.77 -12.18
C PRO A 127 -0.30 10.43 -12.29
N ILE A 128 -1.62 10.46 -12.47
CA ILE A 128 -2.44 9.25 -12.57
C ILE A 128 -2.09 8.48 -13.84
N ARG A 129 -1.83 9.18 -14.96
CA ARG A 129 -1.41 8.53 -16.21
C ARG A 129 0.00 7.98 -16.13
N MET A 130 0.94 8.74 -15.56
CA MET A 130 2.32 8.29 -15.38
C MET A 130 2.36 7.02 -14.54
N GLU A 131 1.57 6.98 -13.47
CA GLU A 131 1.40 5.80 -12.62
C GLU A 131 0.77 4.63 -13.41
N PHE A 132 -0.25 4.83 -14.26
CA PHE A 132 -0.76 3.74 -15.11
C PHE A 132 0.22 3.23 -16.19
N GLU A 133 1.20 4.03 -16.60
CA GLU A 133 2.18 3.70 -17.65
C GLU A 133 3.52 3.19 -17.08
N ASP A 134 3.63 2.99 -15.76
CA ASP A 134 4.87 2.62 -15.06
C ASP A 134 6.01 3.63 -15.32
N ARG A 135 5.66 4.91 -15.50
CA ARG A 135 6.58 6.02 -15.75
C ARG A 135 6.67 7.00 -14.57
N GLU A 136 6.08 6.64 -13.43
CA GLU A 136 6.14 7.45 -12.22
C GLU A 136 7.59 7.67 -11.76
N ASP A 137 7.95 8.92 -11.49
CA ASP A 137 9.17 9.23 -10.75
C ASP A 137 8.83 9.37 -9.26
N LEU A 138 9.24 8.37 -8.48
CA LEU A 138 9.07 8.39 -7.03
C LEU A 138 10.22 9.11 -6.32
N SER A 139 11.25 9.57 -7.03
CA SER A 139 12.43 10.20 -6.42
C SER A 139 12.04 11.43 -5.57
N GLY A 140 12.61 11.52 -4.37
CA GLY A 140 12.30 12.60 -3.42
C GLY A 140 10.94 12.50 -2.71
N THR A 141 10.08 11.55 -3.07
CA THR A 141 8.77 11.36 -2.42
C THR A 141 8.85 10.38 -1.24
N GLN A 142 7.90 10.49 -0.31
CA GLN A 142 7.72 9.50 0.77
C GLN A 142 7.43 8.09 0.23
N ALA A 143 6.81 7.99 -0.95
CA ALA A 143 6.51 6.71 -1.59
C ALA A 143 7.77 5.92 -1.98
N SER A 144 8.86 6.59 -2.38
CA SER A 144 10.14 5.92 -2.67
C SER A 144 10.76 5.23 -1.44
N LEU A 145 10.53 5.76 -0.24
CA LEU A 145 10.95 5.09 1.01
C LEU A 145 10.14 3.81 1.24
N GLN A 146 8.93 3.74 0.69
CA GLN A 146 8.04 2.62 0.86
C GLN A 146 8.24 1.52 -0.17
N VAL A 147 8.48 1.83 -1.45
CA VAL A 147 8.68 0.82 -2.51
C VAL A 147 9.90 -0.06 -2.22
N ILE A 148 9.74 -1.37 -2.34
CA ILE A 148 10.79 -2.37 -2.13
C ILE A 148 11.05 -3.10 -3.44
N THR A 149 12.28 -3.05 -3.95
CA THR A 149 12.64 -3.81 -5.16
C THR A 149 12.73 -5.30 -4.88
N GLU A 150 12.56 -6.13 -5.91
CA GLU A 150 12.62 -7.58 -5.75
C GLU A 150 13.95 -8.04 -5.18
N ASP A 151 15.07 -7.41 -5.50
CA ASP A 151 16.40 -7.80 -4.99
C ASP A 151 16.64 -7.37 -3.54
N GLU A 152 16.00 -6.28 -3.12
CA GLU A 152 16.14 -5.72 -1.77
C GLU A 152 15.11 -6.27 -0.79
N CYS A 153 14.10 -7.01 -1.26
CA CYS A 153 13.07 -7.56 -0.38
C CYS A 153 13.60 -8.72 0.49
N GLN A 154 13.42 -8.57 1.81
CA GLN A 154 13.66 -9.61 2.79
C GLN A 154 12.37 -9.92 3.56
N LEU A 155 12.08 -11.21 3.73
CA LEU A 155 10.99 -11.69 4.56
C LEU A 155 11.55 -12.26 5.86
N TRP A 156 10.90 -11.93 6.97
CA TRP A 156 11.28 -12.36 8.30
C TRP A 156 10.13 -13.09 8.97
N TRP A 157 10.44 -14.28 9.49
CA TRP A 157 9.51 -15.07 10.28
C TRP A 157 10.17 -15.43 11.61
N ALA A 158 9.50 -15.14 12.73
CA ALA A 158 10.02 -15.41 14.08
C ALA A 158 11.46 -14.92 14.31
N ALA A 159 11.78 -13.69 13.89
CA ALA A 159 13.11 -13.08 13.95
C ALA A 159 14.21 -13.83 13.15
N LYS A 160 13.82 -14.71 12.23
CA LYS A 160 14.72 -15.40 11.30
C LYS A 160 14.46 -14.93 9.88
N GLU A 161 15.52 -14.54 9.19
CA GLU A 161 15.46 -14.20 7.77
C GLU A 161 15.14 -15.45 6.93
N MET A 162 14.17 -15.30 6.04
CA MET A 162 13.74 -16.30 5.09
C MET A 162 14.60 -16.19 3.83
N GLN A 163 15.57 -17.08 3.70
CA GLN A 163 16.59 -17.00 2.66
C GLN A 163 16.06 -17.49 1.31
N ARG A 164 16.41 -16.76 0.25
CA ARG A 164 16.17 -17.18 -1.14
C ARG A 164 16.89 -18.50 -1.43
N GLY A 165 16.26 -19.37 -2.22
CA GLY A 165 16.74 -20.73 -2.51
C GLY A 165 16.26 -21.83 -1.54
N LYS A 166 15.61 -21.48 -0.42
CA LYS A 166 14.95 -22.44 0.47
C LYS A 166 13.45 -22.56 0.18
N LYS A 167 12.82 -23.59 0.73
CA LYS A 167 11.36 -23.74 0.69
C LYS A 167 10.73 -23.24 1.98
N LEU A 168 9.46 -22.88 1.91
CA LEU A 168 8.70 -22.44 3.08
C LEU A 168 8.71 -23.49 4.20
N ARG A 169 8.61 -24.77 3.85
CA ARG A 169 8.65 -25.92 4.79
C ARG A 169 9.92 -25.99 5.64
N ASP A 170 11.04 -25.44 5.18
CA ASP A 170 12.31 -25.47 5.92
C ASP A 170 12.26 -24.56 7.16
N TYR A 171 11.24 -23.69 7.22
CA TYR A 171 10.98 -22.78 8.32
C TYR A 171 9.78 -23.26 9.14
N ILE A 172 8.62 -23.47 8.51
CA ILE A 172 7.37 -23.76 9.22
C ILE A 172 7.08 -25.26 9.40
N GLY A 173 7.89 -26.14 8.82
CA GLY A 173 7.66 -27.58 8.79
C GLY A 173 6.64 -28.02 7.73
N GLN A 174 6.07 -29.21 7.93
CA GLN A 174 5.13 -29.83 6.97
C GLN A 174 3.67 -29.42 7.21
N ASN A 175 3.38 -28.62 8.25
CA ASN A 175 2.01 -28.26 8.57
C ASN A 175 1.48 -27.21 7.59
N ASP A 176 0.68 -27.68 6.66
CA ASP A 176 0.08 -26.84 5.63
C ASP A 176 -1.15 -26.08 6.11
N LYS A 177 -1.71 -26.30 7.31
CA LYS A 177 -2.87 -25.56 7.84
C LYS A 177 -2.45 -24.58 8.93
N THR A 178 -1.52 -23.69 8.61
CA THR A 178 -0.96 -22.74 9.57
C THR A 178 -1.14 -21.31 9.07
N LYS A 179 -1.47 -20.39 9.98
CA LYS A 179 -1.34 -18.96 9.76
C LYS A 179 -0.06 -18.48 10.44
N ILE A 180 0.84 -17.85 9.70
CA ILE A 180 2.07 -17.27 10.25
C ILE A 180 2.17 -15.78 9.95
N VAL A 181 2.81 -15.03 10.84
CA VAL A 181 3.09 -13.60 10.62
C VAL A 181 4.47 -13.46 10.00
N VAL A 182 4.54 -12.80 8.85
CA VAL A 182 5.78 -12.54 8.11
C VAL A 182 5.97 -11.04 7.97
N LYS A 183 7.15 -10.55 8.33
CA LYS A 183 7.49 -9.13 8.18
C LYS A 183 8.29 -8.90 6.90
N ILE A 184 7.87 -7.95 6.07
CA ILE A 184 8.59 -7.49 4.87
C ILE A 184 9.49 -6.30 5.24
N GLN A 185 10.75 -6.32 4.81
CA GLN A 185 11.72 -5.26 5.02
C GLN A 185 12.68 -5.09 3.84
N LYS A 186 13.28 -3.89 3.73
CA LYS A 186 14.40 -3.62 2.83
C LYS A 186 15.70 -4.19 3.38
N LYS A 187 16.54 -4.69 2.48
CA LYS A 187 17.89 -5.15 2.78
C LYS A 187 18.68 -4.07 3.52
N GLY A 188 19.35 -4.47 4.60
CA GLY A 188 20.16 -3.58 5.43
C GLY A 188 19.45 -2.96 6.64
N GLN A 189 18.15 -3.15 6.81
CA GLN A 189 17.41 -2.67 8.00
C GLN A 189 17.52 -3.60 9.24
N GLY A 190 18.27 -4.70 9.14
CA GLY A 190 18.46 -5.65 10.23
C GLY A 190 17.22 -6.50 10.52
N ALA A 191 17.16 -7.13 11.69
CA ALA A 191 16.00 -7.91 12.09
C ALA A 191 14.84 -6.97 12.50
N PRO A 192 13.59 -7.26 12.09
CA PRO A 192 12.45 -6.46 12.52
C PRO A 192 12.29 -6.50 14.05
N ALA A 193 11.88 -5.35 14.61
CA ALA A 193 11.51 -5.27 16.02
C ALA A 193 10.39 -6.29 16.33
N ARG A 194 10.51 -6.91 17.49
CA ARG A 194 9.51 -7.83 18.00
C ARG A 194 8.28 -7.04 18.42
N GLU A 195 7.10 -7.50 18.01
CA GLU A 195 5.84 -6.87 18.45
C GLU A 195 5.73 -6.92 19.98
N PRO A 196 5.31 -5.82 20.63
CA PRO A 196 4.98 -5.85 22.04
C PRO A 196 3.85 -6.88 22.25
N LEU A 197 4.00 -7.74 23.26
CA LEU A 197 3.03 -8.80 23.56
C LEU A 197 1.65 -8.24 23.97
N ILE A 198 1.59 -6.95 24.30
CA ILE A 198 0.41 -6.26 24.76
C ILE A 198 0.21 -5.07 23.82
N THR A 199 -0.96 -5.00 23.21
CA THR A 199 -1.36 -3.83 22.42
C THR A 199 -1.58 -2.63 23.33
N ASP A 200 -1.40 -1.40 22.83
CA ASP A 200 -1.63 -0.19 23.63
C ASP A 200 -3.04 -0.15 24.24
N GLU A 201 -4.03 -0.65 23.50
CA GLU A 201 -5.42 -0.77 23.95
C GLU A 201 -5.54 -1.72 25.15
N GLN A 202 -4.94 -2.91 25.07
CA GLN A 202 -4.92 -3.87 26.17
C GLN A 202 -4.12 -3.35 27.36
N GLN A 203 -3.04 -2.61 27.12
CA GLN A 203 -2.24 -1.99 28.18
C GLN A 203 -3.06 -0.94 28.93
N LYS A 204 -3.83 -0.09 28.22
CA LYS A 204 -4.75 0.87 28.82
C LYS A 204 -5.86 0.18 29.62
N GLN A 205 -6.46 -0.87 29.08
CA GLN A 205 -7.49 -1.66 29.79
C GLN A 205 -6.94 -2.30 31.07
N MET A 206 -5.72 -2.85 30.99
CA MET A 206 -5.02 -3.43 32.13
C MET A 206 -4.71 -2.37 33.21
N MET A 207 -4.23 -1.19 32.81
CA MET A 207 -4.04 -0.05 33.72
C MET A 207 -5.35 0.40 34.37
N MET A 208 -6.44 0.53 33.60
CA MET A 208 -7.76 0.89 34.13
C MET A 208 -8.29 -0.15 35.12
N TYR A 209 -8.11 -1.44 34.83
CA TYR A 209 -8.48 -2.52 35.73
C TYR A 209 -7.73 -2.44 37.07
N TYR A 210 -6.41 -2.21 37.03
CA TYR A 210 -5.61 -2.06 38.25
C TYR A 210 -6.00 -0.81 39.05
N TYR A 211 -6.25 0.31 38.38
CA TYR A 211 -6.70 1.54 39.02
C TYR A 211 -8.04 1.34 39.74
N ARG A 212 -9.04 0.77 39.04
CA ARG A 212 -10.36 0.47 39.63
C ARG A 212 -10.24 -0.47 40.83
N ARG A 213 -9.41 -1.51 40.73
CA ARG A 213 -9.16 -2.47 41.82
C ARG A 213 -8.46 -1.82 43.02
N GLN A 214 -7.56 -0.86 42.80
CA GLN A 214 -6.95 -0.08 43.89
C GLN A 214 -7.98 0.80 44.61
N GLU A 215 -8.86 1.48 43.86
CA GLU A 215 -9.93 2.30 44.43
C GLU A 215 -10.91 1.45 45.25
N GLU A 216 -11.32 0.28 44.75
CA GLU A 216 -12.19 -0.66 45.47
C GLU A 216 -11.54 -1.18 46.77
N LEU A 217 -10.23 -1.42 46.77
CA LEU A 217 -9.48 -1.86 47.95
C LEU A 217 -9.28 -0.75 48.99
N LYS A 218 -9.19 0.52 48.56
CA LYS A 218 -9.18 1.67 49.48
C LYS A 218 -10.52 1.85 50.16
N VAL A 219 -11.63 1.73 49.41
CA VAL A 219 -12.99 1.85 49.93
C VAL A 219 -13.34 0.73 50.91
N LYS A 220 -12.82 -0.49 50.73
CA LYS A 220 -13.03 -1.62 51.65
C LYS A 220 -12.19 -1.57 52.94
N LYS A 221 -11.24 -0.64 53.05
CA LYS A 221 -10.33 -0.49 54.20
C LYS A 221 -10.67 0.71 55.10
N GLY A 222 -11.68 1.51 54.76
CA GLY A 222 -12.25 2.56 55.60
C GLY A 222 -13.59 2.12 56.18
#